data_AF-A0A1Y1RBM9-F1
#
_entry.id   AF-A0A1Y1RBM9-F1
#
_cell.length_a   1.000
_cell.length_b   1.000
_cell.length_c   1.000
_cell.angle_alpha   90.00
_cell.angle_beta   90.00
_cell.angle_gamma   90.00
#
_symmetry.space_group_name_H-M   'P 1'
#
loop_
_entity.id
_entity.type
_entity.pdbx_description
1 polymer ?
#
loop_
_entity_poly.entity_id
_entity_poly.type
_entity_poly.pdbx_seq_one_letter_code
_entity_poly.pdbx_strand_id
1 'polypeptide(L)'
;MATEIKEMAERAEKKLEEVTKKAEAFVSDMTDDAKEFWQELKGKITGVEEKLKESAQKIESSAEEVKLEAKLGIMEAKEKMSTLEKSLEEFVNEAKTKTAQEIDIAALRAHLAKMEAEDAWEETAHKIRHEIAVGKADAKLMAKKAAKELDEVTEKIKSLFA
;
A
#
# COMPACT_ATOMS: atom_id res chain seq x y z
N MET A 1 21.63 7.48 1.70
CA MET A 1 21.20 6.07 1.50
C MET A 1 20.15 5.56 2.50
N ALA A 2 20.35 5.55 3.82
CA ALA A 2 19.22 5.33 4.74
C ALA A 2 18.19 6.47 4.61
N THR A 3 18.71 7.69 4.44
CA THR A 3 17.98 8.89 4.03
C THR A 3 17.19 8.71 2.73
N GLU A 4 17.74 8.06 1.69
CA GLU A 4 17.01 7.85 0.43
C GLU A 4 15.78 6.94 0.61
N ILE A 5 15.92 5.85 1.36
CA ILE A 5 14.83 4.91 1.61
C ILE A 5 13.75 5.58 2.47
N LYS A 6 14.17 6.35 3.49
CA LYS A 6 13.28 7.16 4.32
C LYS A 6 12.50 8.17 3.48
N GLU A 7 13.19 8.96 2.67
CA GLU A 7 12.57 9.96 1.80
C GLU A 7 11.60 9.32 0.80
N MET A 8 11.92 8.14 0.25
CA MET A 8 10.99 7.40 -0.61
C MET A 8 9.73 6.95 0.16
N ALA A 9 9.88 6.42 1.38
CA ALA A 9 8.76 6.01 2.21
C ALA A 9 7.87 7.20 2.60
N GLU A 10 8.46 8.33 3.02
CA GLU A 10 7.73 9.57 3.35
C GLU A 10 7.04 10.18 2.13
N ARG A 11 7.65 10.09 0.93
CA ARG A 11 6.99 10.52 -0.31
C ARG A 11 5.80 9.62 -0.66
N ALA A 12 5.95 8.31 -0.54
CA ALA A 12 4.86 7.37 -0.79
C ALA A 12 3.70 7.59 0.18
N GLU A 13 3.98 7.79 1.48
CA GLU A 13 3.00 8.16 2.51
C GLU A 13 2.22 9.43 2.11
N LYS A 14 2.90 10.51 1.75
CA LYS A 14 2.24 11.76 1.32
C LYS A 14 1.39 11.59 0.07
N LYS A 15 1.86 10.81 -0.90
CA LYS A 15 1.10 10.55 -2.13
C LYS A 15 -0.14 9.69 -1.86
N LEU A 16 -0.05 8.75 -0.92
CA LEU A 16 -1.19 7.97 -0.44
C LEU A 16 -2.25 8.86 0.22
N GLU A 17 -1.84 9.82 1.05
CA GLU A 17 -2.78 10.77 1.63
C GLU A 17 -3.49 11.61 0.54
N GLU A 18 -2.77 12.03 -0.50
CA GLU A 18 -3.33 12.75 -1.64
C GLU A 18 -4.32 11.89 -2.44
N VAL A 19 -3.99 10.61 -2.67
CA VAL A 19 -4.87 9.63 -3.31
C VAL A 19 -6.16 9.50 -2.50
N THR A 20 -6.06 9.31 -1.19
CA THR A 20 -7.21 9.16 -0.30
C THR A 20 -8.13 10.37 -0.39
N LYS A 21 -7.60 11.59 -0.33
CA LYS A 21 -8.39 12.83 -0.45
C LYS A 21 -9.09 12.95 -1.82
N LYS A 22 -8.41 12.60 -2.91
CA LYS A 22 -9.01 12.62 -4.25
C LYS A 22 -10.11 11.59 -4.41
N ALA A 23 -9.87 10.39 -3.90
CA ALA A 23 -10.85 9.32 -3.92
C ALA A 23 -12.07 9.63 -3.07
N GLU A 24 -11.92 10.28 -1.91
CA GLU A 24 -13.06 10.76 -1.11
C GLU A 24 -13.94 11.73 -1.89
N ALA A 25 -13.35 12.66 -2.64
CA ALA A 25 -14.11 13.55 -3.50
C ALA A 25 -14.85 12.78 -4.61
N PHE A 26 -14.18 11.82 -5.24
CA PHE A 26 -14.75 10.96 -6.29
C PHE A 26 -15.92 10.11 -5.79
N VAL A 27 -15.83 9.57 -4.58
CA VAL A 27 -16.84 8.67 -3.99
C VAL A 27 -18.02 9.42 -3.36
N SER A 28 -17.86 10.71 -3.06
CA SER A 28 -18.90 11.51 -2.38
C SER A 28 -20.25 11.53 -3.11
N ASP A 29 -20.25 11.40 -4.43
CA ASP A 29 -21.44 11.40 -5.28
C ASP A 29 -21.99 9.99 -5.61
N MET A 30 -21.39 8.93 -5.04
CA MET A 30 -21.80 7.54 -5.28
C MET A 30 -22.87 7.04 -4.31
N THR A 31 -23.37 5.81 -4.57
CA THR A 31 -24.23 5.07 -3.65
C THR A 31 -23.60 4.88 -2.27
N ASP A 32 -24.45 4.69 -1.26
CA ASP A 32 -23.99 4.42 0.10
C ASP A 32 -23.19 3.11 0.18
N ASP A 33 -23.57 2.06 -0.56
CA ASP A 33 -22.81 0.81 -0.65
C ASP A 33 -21.38 1.02 -1.17
N ALA A 34 -21.21 1.90 -2.17
CA ALA A 34 -19.90 2.24 -2.71
C ALA A 34 -19.08 3.09 -1.73
N LYS A 35 -19.75 3.98 -0.98
CA LYS A 35 -19.12 4.76 0.10
C LYS A 35 -18.64 3.87 1.24
N GLU A 36 -19.44 2.88 1.64
CA GLU A 36 -19.05 1.88 2.64
C GLU A 36 -17.86 1.05 2.16
N PHE A 37 -17.90 0.55 0.93
CA PHE A 37 -16.77 -0.19 0.35
C PHE A 37 -15.50 0.67 0.27
N TRP A 38 -15.63 1.94 -0.09
CA TRP A 38 -14.52 2.88 -0.04
C TRP A 38 -13.95 3.04 1.38
N GLN A 39 -14.77 3.05 2.44
CA GLN A 39 -14.26 3.08 3.82
C GLN A 39 -13.45 1.81 4.14
N GLU A 40 -13.85 0.63 3.65
CA GLU A 40 -13.08 -0.60 3.79
C GLU A 40 -11.70 -0.47 3.10
N LEU A 41 -11.67 -0.01 1.84
CA LEU A 41 -10.42 0.25 1.11
C LEU A 41 -9.55 1.28 1.80
N LYS A 42 -10.14 2.38 2.27
CA LYS A 42 -9.44 3.44 3.01
C LYS A 42 -8.79 2.93 4.28
N GLY A 43 -9.44 2.03 5.02
CA GLY A 43 -8.84 1.38 6.18
C GLY A 43 -7.55 0.64 5.82
N LYS A 44 -7.53 -0.05 4.68
CA LYS A 44 -6.32 -0.76 4.22
C LYS A 44 -5.22 0.18 3.74
N ILE A 45 -5.58 1.26 3.03
CA ILE A 45 -4.64 2.32 2.63
C ILE A 45 -3.99 2.93 3.88
N THR A 46 -4.79 3.25 4.90
CA THR A 46 -4.31 3.81 6.17
C THR A 46 -3.29 2.87 6.83
N GLY A 47 -3.54 1.56 6.82
CA GLY A 47 -2.59 0.57 7.33
C GLY A 47 -1.25 0.55 6.58
N VAL A 48 -1.24 0.84 5.28
CA VAL A 48 0.00 1.01 4.50
C VAL A 48 0.71 2.32 4.87
N GLU A 49 -0.03 3.42 5.00
CA GLU A 49 0.51 4.72 5.44
C GLU A 49 1.19 4.62 6.81
N GLU A 50 0.52 4.01 7.80
CA GLU A 50 1.06 3.78 9.14
C GLU A 50 2.35 2.95 9.09
N LYS A 51 2.36 1.87 8.29
CA LYS A 51 3.54 1.01 8.15
C LYS A 51 4.73 1.74 7.54
N LEU A 52 4.49 2.56 6.51
CA LEU A 52 5.51 3.39 5.87
C LEU A 52 6.08 4.41 6.86
N LYS A 53 5.20 5.10 7.60
CA LYS A 53 5.57 6.08 8.61
C LYS A 53 6.41 5.48 9.73
N GLU A 54 5.99 4.35 10.29
CA GLU A 54 6.75 3.64 11.32
C GLU A 54 8.13 3.22 10.80
N SER A 55 8.17 2.68 9.58
CA SER A 55 9.41 2.21 8.97
C SER A 55 10.36 3.37 8.69
N ALA A 56 9.85 4.51 8.20
CA ALA A 56 10.62 5.72 7.96
C ALA A 56 11.24 6.28 9.25
N GLN A 57 10.52 6.21 10.38
CA GLN A 57 11.04 6.62 11.69
C GLN A 57 12.14 5.68 12.20
N LYS A 58 11.97 4.37 12.01
CA LYS A 58 12.87 3.33 12.54
C LYS A 58 14.17 3.20 11.73
N ILE A 59 14.19 3.58 10.45
CA ILE A 59 15.34 3.33 9.56
C ILE A 59 16.61 4.12 9.89
N GLU A 60 16.50 5.19 10.66
CA GLU A 60 17.63 6.01 11.14
C GLU A 60 18.18 5.54 12.50
N SER A 61 17.56 4.54 13.13
CA SER A 61 18.01 3.98 14.42
C SER A 61 19.47 3.51 14.34
N SER A 62 20.24 3.65 15.43
CA SER A 62 21.60 3.10 15.51
C SER A 62 21.63 1.58 15.66
N ALA A 63 20.53 0.97 16.08
CA ALA A 63 20.42 -0.48 16.24
C ALA A 63 20.15 -1.15 14.88
N GLU A 64 21.04 -2.07 14.48
CA GLU A 64 20.95 -2.76 13.18
C GLU A 64 19.67 -3.60 13.03
N GLU A 65 19.18 -4.19 14.11
CA GLU A 65 17.92 -4.96 14.14
C GLU A 65 16.72 -4.04 13.82
N VAL A 66 16.68 -2.86 14.44
CA VAL A 66 15.63 -1.85 14.19
C VAL A 66 15.67 -1.33 12.75
N LYS A 67 16.86 -1.13 12.17
CA LYS A 67 17.00 -0.78 10.74
C LYS A 67 16.50 -1.90 9.83
N LEU A 68 16.70 -3.15 10.23
CA LEU A 68 16.24 -4.30 9.47
C LEU A 68 14.71 -4.38 9.50
N GLU A 69 14.10 -4.24 10.68
CA GLU A 69 12.65 -4.14 10.83
C GLU A 69 12.05 -3.03 9.98
N ALA A 70 12.69 -1.86 9.94
CA ALA A 70 12.27 -0.74 9.09
C ALA A 70 12.28 -1.13 7.60
N LYS A 71 13.33 -1.79 7.13
CA LYS A 71 13.42 -2.25 5.73
C LYS A 71 12.34 -3.28 5.40
N LEU A 72 12.11 -4.23 6.31
CA LEU A 72 11.05 -5.22 6.17
C LEU A 72 9.67 -4.55 6.12
N GLY A 73 9.43 -3.55 6.96
CA GLY A 73 8.16 -2.84 6.96
C GLY A 73 7.88 -2.10 5.64
N ILE A 74 8.91 -1.59 4.98
CA ILE A 74 8.77 -1.00 3.64
C ILE A 74 8.46 -2.06 2.59
N MET A 75 9.05 -3.25 2.70
CA MET A 75 8.75 -4.37 1.80
C MET A 75 7.31 -4.86 1.98
N GLU A 76 6.87 -5.03 3.23
CA GLU A 76 5.48 -5.37 3.57
C GLU A 76 4.51 -4.31 3.04
N ALA A 77 4.82 -3.02 3.19
CA ALA A 77 4.01 -1.94 2.65
C ALA A 77 3.88 -2.02 1.11
N LYS A 78 4.97 -2.34 0.40
CA LYS A 78 4.96 -2.55 -1.06
C LYS A 78 4.01 -3.68 -1.44
N GLU A 79 4.09 -4.81 -0.76
CA GLU A 79 3.26 -5.98 -1.07
C GLU A 79 1.77 -5.65 -0.93
N LYS A 80 1.39 -5.04 0.19
CA LYS A 80 0.03 -4.55 0.44
C LYS A 80 -0.44 -3.52 -0.59
N MET A 81 0.46 -2.62 -1.00
CA MET A 81 0.14 -1.61 -1.99
C MET A 81 -0.11 -2.21 -3.39
N SER A 82 0.66 -3.25 -3.75
CA SER A 82 0.53 -3.94 -5.05
C SER A 82 -0.80 -4.68 -5.18
N THR A 83 -1.35 -5.20 -4.08
CA THR A 83 -2.67 -5.85 -4.07
C THR A 83 -3.80 -4.81 -4.06
N LEU A 84 -3.64 -3.73 -3.29
CA LEU A 84 -4.58 -2.59 -3.28
C LEU A 84 -4.74 -1.91 -4.64
N GLU A 85 -3.66 -1.79 -5.40
CA GLU A 85 -3.65 -1.20 -6.74
C GLU A 85 -4.75 -1.78 -7.63
N LYS A 86 -4.93 -3.10 -7.60
CA LYS A 86 -5.92 -3.78 -8.44
C LYS A 86 -7.35 -3.47 -8.00
N SER A 87 -7.64 -3.54 -6.70
CA SER A 87 -8.98 -3.22 -6.17
C SER A 87 -9.37 -1.77 -6.45
N LEU A 88 -8.41 -0.85 -6.37
CA LEU A 88 -8.62 0.56 -6.69
C LEU A 88 -8.84 0.80 -8.19
N GLU A 89 -8.07 0.13 -9.05
CA GLU A 89 -8.23 0.20 -10.50
C GLU A 89 -9.62 -0.29 -10.92
N GLU A 90 -10.07 -1.42 -10.40
CA GLU A 90 -11.41 -1.96 -10.68
C GLU A 90 -12.52 -1.05 -10.16
N PHE A 91 -12.40 -0.57 -8.92
CA PHE A 91 -13.37 0.35 -8.33
C PHE A 91 -13.55 1.62 -9.18
N VAL A 92 -12.45 2.26 -9.57
CA VAL A 92 -12.50 3.48 -10.39
C VAL A 92 -13.05 3.19 -11.79
N ASN A 93 -12.65 2.07 -12.41
CA ASN A 93 -13.13 1.71 -13.74
C ASN A 93 -14.63 1.41 -13.74
N GLU A 94 -15.14 0.67 -12.75
CA GLU A 94 -16.57 0.43 -12.60
C GLU A 94 -17.34 1.72 -12.36
N ALA A 95 -16.83 2.60 -11.49
CA ALA A 95 -17.42 3.90 -11.22
C ALA A 95 -17.43 4.86 -12.42
N LYS A 96 -16.46 4.76 -13.34
CA LYS A 96 -16.43 5.56 -14.57
C LYS A 96 -17.34 5.01 -15.66
N THR A 97 -17.47 3.68 -15.73
CA THR A 97 -18.23 2.99 -16.78
C THR A 97 -19.71 2.86 -16.45
N LYS A 98 -20.04 2.73 -15.16
CA LYS A 98 -21.40 2.70 -14.66
C LYS A 98 -21.72 4.07 -14.05
N THR A 99 -22.93 4.56 -14.24
CA THR A 99 -23.38 5.76 -13.51
C THR A 99 -23.22 5.53 -12.00
N ALA A 100 -23.03 6.61 -11.22
CA ALA A 100 -22.76 6.58 -9.77
C ALA A 100 -23.73 5.75 -8.91
N GLN A 101 -24.79 5.21 -9.51
CA GLN A 101 -25.84 4.39 -8.92
C GLN A 101 -25.62 2.85 -9.00
N GLU A 102 -24.68 2.31 -9.79
CA GLU A 102 -24.64 0.86 -10.11
C GLU A 102 -23.26 0.14 -9.99
N ILE A 103 -22.43 0.46 -8.99
CA ILE A 103 -21.12 -0.20 -8.81
C ILE A 103 -21.26 -1.70 -8.43
N ASP A 104 -20.44 -2.59 -8.99
CA ASP A 104 -20.49 -4.04 -8.74
C ASP A 104 -19.65 -4.44 -7.52
N ILE A 105 -20.18 -4.12 -6.34
CA ILE A 105 -19.50 -4.34 -5.05
C ILE A 105 -19.15 -5.82 -4.81
N ALA A 106 -19.86 -6.78 -5.40
CA ALA A 106 -19.59 -8.20 -5.21
C ALA A 106 -18.25 -8.62 -5.82
N ALA A 107 -17.94 -8.16 -7.04
CA ALA A 107 -16.66 -8.41 -7.70
C ALA A 107 -15.50 -7.78 -6.91
N LEU A 108 -15.69 -6.53 -6.46
CA LEU A 108 -14.70 -5.80 -5.69
C LEU A 108 -14.42 -6.43 -4.31
N ARG A 109 -15.45 -6.93 -3.63
CA ARG A 109 -15.29 -7.69 -2.38
C ARG A 109 -14.51 -8.99 -2.56
N ALA A 110 -14.71 -9.69 -3.67
CA ALA A 110 -13.91 -10.88 -3.96
C ALA A 110 -12.41 -10.54 -4.10
N HIS A 111 -12.11 -9.39 -4.72
CA HIS A 111 -10.74 -8.88 -4.81
C HIS A 111 -10.17 -8.49 -3.45
N LEU A 112 -10.97 -7.85 -2.60
CA LEU A 112 -10.57 -7.48 -1.25
C LEU A 112 -10.34 -8.70 -0.34
N ALA A 113 -11.19 -9.71 -0.44
CA ALA A 113 -11.05 -10.98 0.27
C ALA A 113 -9.82 -11.76 -0.21
N LYS A 114 -9.51 -11.69 -1.52
CA LYS A 114 -8.25 -12.22 -2.05
C LYS A 114 -7.04 -11.52 -1.44
N MET A 115 -7.08 -10.19 -1.29
CA MET A 115 -6.03 -9.43 -0.60
C MET A 115 -5.88 -9.90 0.86
N GLU A 116 -6.96 -10.14 1.60
CA GLU A 116 -6.88 -10.64 2.99
C GLU A 116 -6.27 -12.04 3.08
N ALA A 117 -6.61 -12.92 2.14
CA ALA A 117 -6.02 -14.24 2.05
C ALA A 117 -4.52 -14.19 1.68
N GLU A 118 -4.13 -13.26 0.82
CA GLU A 118 -2.73 -12.98 0.46
C GLU A 118 -1.98 -12.22 1.57
N ASP A 119 -2.66 -11.44 2.42
CA ASP A 119 -2.06 -10.73 3.57
C ASP A 119 -1.87 -11.66 4.79
N ALA A 120 -2.62 -12.77 4.88
CA ALA A 120 -2.44 -13.81 5.90
C ALA A 120 -1.11 -14.58 5.76
N TRP A 121 -0.23 -14.14 4.85
CA TRP A 121 1.09 -14.68 4.55
C TRP A 121 2.13 -14.34 5.64
N GLU A 122 1.82 -14.65 6.90
CA GLU A 122 2.79 -14.76 8.00
C GLU A 122 3.96 -15.70 7.61
N GLU A 123 3.72 -16.65 6.70
CA GLU A 123 4.70 -17.65 6.26
C GLU A 123 5.78 -17.09 5.30
N THR A 124 5.47 -16.10 4.47
CA THR A 124 6.46 -15.45 3.58
C THR A 124 7.17 -14.34 4.33
N ALA A 125 6.50 -13.61 5.22
CA ALA A 125 7.16 -12.72 6.19
C ALA A 125 8.21 -13.46 7.03
N HIS A 126 7.93 -14.71 7.45
CA HIS A 126 8.88 -15.55 8.19
C HIS A 126 10.06 -16.01 7.32
N LYS A 127 9.84 -16.40 6.05
CA LYS A 127 10.94 -16.75 5.12
C LYS A 127 11.80 -15.54 4.75
N ILE A 128 11.20 -14.39 4.50
CA ILE A 128 11.91 -13.13 4.23
C ILE A 128 12.76 -12.74 5.44
N ARG A 129 12.24 -12.84 6.67
CA ARG A 129 13.03 -12.62 7.90
C ARG A 129 14.21 -13.58 8.00
N HIS A 130 14.02 -14.85 7.67
CA HIS A 130 15.08 -15.88 7.72
C HIS A 130 16.16 -15.67 6.65
N GLU A 131 15.78 -15.42 5.39
CA GLU A 131 16.71 -15.22 4.28
C GLU A 131 17.45 -13.87 4.38
N ILE A 132 16.79 -12.83 4.87
CA ILE A 132 17.41 -11.51 5.05
C ILE A 132 18.34 -11.47 6.27
N ALA A 133 18.07 -12.23 7.33
CA ALA A 133 19.02 -12.39 8.44
C ALA A 133 20.37 -12.98 7.95
N VAL A 134 20.34 -13.79 6.90
CA VAL A 134 21.52 -14.38 6.25
C VAL A 134 22.18 -13.41 5.26
N GLY A 135 21.42 -12.54 4.59
CA GLY A 135 21.91 -11.58 3.57
C GLY A 135 21.62 -10.09 3.87
N LYS A 136 22.40 -9.46 4.77
CA LYS A 136 22.23 -8.03 5.12
C LYS A 136 22.37 -7.04 3.95
N ALA A 137 23.18 -7.38 2.94
CA ALA A 137 23.34 -6.57 1.73
C ALA A 137 22.10 -6.62 0.83
N ASP A 138 21.46 -7.80 0.75
CA ASP A 138 20.26 -8.03 -0.06
C ASP A 138 19.04 -7.31 0.52
N ALA A 139 18.92 -7.28 1.86
CA ALA A 139 17.90 -6.52 2.59
C ALA A 139 17.80 -5.05 2.14
N LYS A 140 18.96 -4.41 2.00
CA LYS A 140 19.05 -2.99 1.66
C LYS A 140 18.63 -2.74 0.23
N LEU A 141 19.05 -3.61 -0.70
CA LEU A 141 18.70 -3.50 -2.10
C LEU A 141 17.20 -3.77 -2.31
N MET A 142 16.66 -4.79 -1.65
CA MET A 142 15.24 -5.13 -1.69
C MET A 142 14.37 -4.01 -1.13
N ALA A 143 14.72 -3.44 0.02
CA ALA A 143 13.97 -2.31 0.58
C ALA A 143 14.01 -1.07 -0.31
N LYS A 144 15.16 -0.76 -0.94
CA LYS A 144 15.25 0.33 -1.91
C LYS A 144 14.39 0.07 -3.15
N LYS A 145 14.38 -1.16 -3.65
CA LYS A 145 13.53 -1.56 -4.77
C LYS A 145 12.05 -1.45 -4.39
N ALA A 146 11.66 -1.95 -3.22
CA ALA A 146 10.30 -1.86 -2.70
C ALA A 146 9.85 -0.41 -2.53
N ALA A 147 10.71 0.46 -1.99
CA ALA A 147 10.43 1.88 -1.85
C ALA A 147 10.24 2.60 -3.20
N LYS A 148 11.00 2.20 -4.23
CA LYS A 148 10.83 2.71 -5.60
C LYS A 148 9.53 2.24 -6.24
N GLU A 149 9.22 0.95 -6.10
CA GLU A 149 7.98 0.36 -6.63
C GLU A 149 6.75 0.94 -5.95
N LEU A 150 6.81 1.19 -4.63
CA LEU A 150 5.79 1.94 -3.90
C LEU A 150 5.54 3.32 -4.51
N ASP A 151 6.61 4.07 -4.80
CA ASP A 151 6.51 5.40 -5.41
C ASP A 151 5.83 5.34 -6.79
N GLU A 152 6.17 4.33 -7.59
CA GLU A 152 5.59 4.10 -8.92
C GLU A 152 4.11 3.69 -8.86
N VAL A 153 3.75 2.74 -7.99
CA VAL A 153 2.37 2.28 -7.80
C VAL A 153 1.50 3.43 -7.27
N THR A 154 2.00 4.23 -6.33
CA THR A 154 1.23 5.34 -5.78
C THR A 154 0.96 6.42 -6.85
N GLU A 155 1.91 6.68 -7.75
CA GLU A 155 1.68 7.56 -8.91
C GLU A 155 0.64 6.99 -9.87
N LYS A 156 0.69 5.68 -10.16
CA LYS A 156 -0.32 5.04 -10.98
C LYS A 156 -1.71 5.18 -10.35
N ILE A 157 -1.85 4.88 -9.07
CA ILE A 157 -3.14 5.01 -8.38
C ILE A 157 -3.63 6.46 -8.37
N LYS A 158 -2.74 7.43 -8.13
CA LYS A 158 -3.08 8.86 -8.20
C LYS A 158 -3.63 9.28 -9.56
N SER A 159 -3.17 8.65 -10.65
CA SER A 159 -3.68 8.90 -11.99
C SER A 159 -5.06 8.31 -12.27
N LEU A 160 -5.49 7.29 -11.51
CA LEU A 160 -6.83 6.70 -11.65
C LEU A 160 -7.93 7.72 -11.29
N PHE A 161 -7.68 8.53 -10.26
CA PHE A 161 -8.59 9.56 -9.75
C PHE A 161 -8.37 10.95 -10.36
N ALA A 162 -7.55 11.05 -11.41
CA ALA A 162 -7.38 12.27 -12.21
C ALA A 162 -8.44 12.32 -13.33
#